data_AF-A0A392QPM5-F1
#
_entry.id   AF-A0A392QPM5-F1
#
_cell.length_a   1.000
_cell.length_b   1.000
_cell.length_c   1.000
_cell.angle_alpha   90.00
_cell.angle_beta   90.00
_cell.angle_gamma   90.00
#
_symmetry.space_group_name_H-M   'P 1'
#
loop_
_entity.id
_entity.type
_entity.pdbx_description
1 polymer ?
#
loop_
_entity_poly.entity_id
_entity_poly.type
_entity_poly.pdbx_seq_one_letter_code
_entity_poly.pdbx_strand_id
1 'polypeptide(L)'
;NMADFANELLKITAEQKGPMRGKKPPPKRQREDHVIDVDIMEQPFPLPRCFGSRDFLEKNPPMVAVVEKSLILDMGPTARQQELTQDLTAM
;
A
#
# COMPACT_ATOMS: atom_id res chain seq x y z
N ASN A 1 32.61 19.70 6.85
CA ASN A 1 33.50 19.91 5.68
C ASN A 1 33.10 18.90 4.62
N MET A 2 32.70 19.34 3.42
CA MET A 2 32.16 18.44 2.37
C MET A 2 33.20 17.42 1.86
N ALA A 3 34.49 17.75 1.94
CA ALA A 3 35.56 16.84 1.56
C ALA A 3 35.64 15.60 2.47
N ASP A 4 35.38 15.77 3.77
CA ASP A 4 35.46 14.69 4.74
C ASP A 4 34.31 13.68 4.56
N PHE A 5 33.11 14.19 4.24
CA PHE A 5 31.95 13.36 3.93
C PHE A 5 32.14 12.55 2.64
N ALA A 6 32.74 13.15 1.61
CA ALA A 6 33.05 12.44 0.36
C ALA A 6 34.05 11.30 0.59
N ASN A 7 35.06 11.52 1.45
CA ASN A 7 36.03 10.49 1.81
C ASN A 7 35.40 9.36 2.64
N GLU A 8 34.46 9.69 3.53
CA GLU A 8 33.71 8.70 4.31
C GLU A 8 32.84 7.82 3.40
N LEU A 9 32.14 8.42 2.43
CA LEU A 9 31.39 7.68 1.42
C LEU A 9 32.29 6.76 0.58
N LEU A 10 33.46 7.25 0.16
CA LEU A 10 34.41 6.47 -0.64
C LEU A 10 34.93 5.26 0.15
N LYS A 11 35.14 5.42 1.46
CA LYS A 11 35.57 4.36 2.37
C LYS A 11 34.49 3.29 2.58
N ILE A 12 33.23 3.70 2.79
CA ILE A 12 32.09 2.77 2.93
C ILE A 12 31.89 1.96 1.64
N THR A 13 32.02 2.60 0.47
CA THR A 13 31.88 1.94 -0.82
C THR A 13 33.01 0.94 -1.08
N ALA A 14 34.23 1.23 -0.60
CA ALA A 14 35.37 0.33 -0.71
C ALA A 14 35.27 -0.89 0.23
N GLU A 15 34.70 -0.72 1.43
CA GLU A 15 34.52 -1.78 2.43
C GLU A 15 33.39 -2.77 2.07
N GLN A 16 32.45 -2.40 1.20
CA GLN A 16 31.44 -3.35 0.67
C GLN A 16 32.02 -4.44 -0.24
N LYS A 17 33.31 -4.34 -0.64
CA LYS A 17 33.99 -5.34 -1.46
C LYS A 17 34.75 -6.39 -0.63
N GLY A 18 34.23 -6.75 0.54
CA GLY A 18 34.57 -8.02 1.18
C GLY A 18 33.86 -9.17 0.44
N PRO A 19 34.45 -10.37 0.30
CA PRO A 19 33.74 -11.50 -0.26
C PRO A 19 32.59 -11.85 0.69
N MET A 20 31.37 -11.47 0.32
CA MET A 20 30.13 -11.94 0.93
C MET A 20 30.09 -13.47 0.75
N ARG A 21 30.70 -14.20 1.70
CA ARG A 21 30.45 -15.63 1.92
C ARG A 21 29.05 -15.79 2.54
N GLY A 22 28.04 -15.33 1.80
CA GLY A 22 26.63 -15.61 2.07
C GLY A 22 26.23 -16.83 1.24
N LYS A 23 25.62 -17.82 1.87
CA LYS A 23 25.00 -18.95 1.16
C LYS A 23 24.10 -18.39 0.06
N LYS A 24 24.11 -19.02 -1.12
CA LYS A 24 23.29 -18.63 -2.28
C LYS A 24 21.84 -18.39 -1.81
N PRO A 25 21.20 -17.25 -2.17
CA PRO A 25 19.82 -17.01 -1.82
C PRO A 25 18.96 -18.21 -2.24
N PRO A 26 17.99 -18.64 -1.41
CA PRO A 26 17.07 -19.69 -1.81
C PRO A 26 16.48 -19.37 -3.18
N PRO A 27 16.38 -20.35 -4.09
CA PRO A 27 15.71 -20.13 -5.37
C PRO A 27 14.34 -19.52 -5.10
N LYS A 28 14.02 -18.41 -5.78
CA LYS A 28 12.70 -17.80 -5.70
C LYS A 28 11.69 -18.88 -6.06
N ARG A 29 10.80 -19.22 -5.13
CA ARG A 29 9.70 -20.15 -5.44
C ARG A 29 8.90 -19.53 -6.57
N GLN A 30 8.58 -20.33 -7.57
CA GLN A 30 7.67 -19.92 -8.62
C GLN A 30 6.32 -19.69 -7.95
N ARG A 31 5.80 -18.47 -8.03
CA ARG A 31 4.46 -18.17 -7.52
C ARG A 31 3.48 -18.98 -8.36
N GLU A 32 2.63 -19.77 -7.71
CA GLU A 32 1.50 -20.40 -8.38
C GLU A 32 0.51 -19.27 -8.71
N ASP A 33 0.53 -18.83 -9.97
CA ASP A 33 -0.41 -17.82 -10.46
C ASP A 33 -1.77 -18.49 -10.67
N HIS A 34 -2.50 -18.68 -9.57
CA HIS A 34 -3.91 -19.06 -9.65
C HIS A 34 -4.68 -17.90 -10.27
N VAL A 35 -5.00 -18.02 -11.55
CA VAL A 35 -5.92 -17.11 -12.24
C VAL A 35 -7.31 -17.39 -11.68
N ILE A 36 -7.77 -16.52 -10.79
CA ILE A 36 -9.12 -16.58 -10.24
C ILE A 36 -10.06 -16.01 -11.29
N ASP A 37 -10.93 -16.85 -11.84
CA ASP A 37 -12.01 -16.41 -12.70
C ASP A 37 -13.05 -15.65 -11.85
N VAL A 38 -13.06 -14.32 -12.02
CA VAL A 38 -13.92 -13.40 -11.27
C VAL A 38 -15.40 -13.61 -11.63
N ASP A 39 -15.69 -14.06 -12.86
CA ASP A 39 -17.05 -14.26 -13.35
C ASP A 39 -17.68 -15.55 -12.78
N ILE A 40 -16.87 -16.57 -12.48
CA ILE A 40 -17.32 -17.78 -11.77
C ILE A 40 -17.61 -17.48 -10.29
N MET A 41 -17.00 -16.43 -9.73
CA MET A 41 -17.21 -15.99 -8.35
C MET A 41 -18.37 -15.01 -8.18
N GLU A 42 -19.27 -14.90 -9.16
CA GLU A 42 -20.43 -13.98 -9.16
C GLU A 42 -21.38 -14.13 -7.96
N GLN A 43 -21.19 -15.13 -7.08
CA GLN A 43 -21.91 -15.15 -5.81
C GLN A 43 -21.51 -13.90 -4.99
N PRO A 44 -22.43 -12.93 -4.82
CA PRO A 44 -22.11 -11.72 -4.10
C PRO A 44 -21.71 -12.10 -2.68
N PHE A 45 -20.60 -11.54 -2.20
CA PHE A 45 -20.22 -11.74 -0.80
C PHE A 45 -21.43 -11.37 0.07
N PRO A 46 -21.87 -12.27 0.98
CA PRO A 46 -23.05 -12.02 1.77
C PRO A 46 -22.79 -10.85 2.74
N LEU A 47 -23.20 -9.66 2.33
CA LEU A 47 -23.12 -8.48 3.19
C LEU A 47 -24.18 -8.57 4.28
N PRO A 48 -23.88 -8.11 5.50
CA PRO A 48 -24.90 -7.92 6.52
C PRO A 48 -26.07 -7.09 5.97
N ARG A 49 -27.30 -7.51 6.26
CA ARG A 49 -28.52 -6.93 5.67
C ARG A 49 -28.63 -5.41 5.87
N CYS A 50 -28.02 -4.88 6.92
CA CYS A 50 -27.97 -3.45 7.20
C CYS A 50 -27.30 -2.62 6.09
N PHE A 51 -26.32 -3.18 5.36
CA PHE A 51 -25.68 -2.48 4.25
C PHE A 51 -26.58 -2.32 3.01
N GLY A 52 -27.69 -3.07 2.94
CA GLY A 52 -28.70 -2.90 1.90
C GLY A 52 -29.62 -1.70 2.12
N SER A 53 -29.72 -1.18 3.34
CA SER A 53 -30.49 0.04 3.62
C SER A 53 -29.64 1.27 3.36
N ARG A 54 -30.10 2.11 2.43
CA ARG A 54 -29.43 3.35 2.01
C ARG A 54 -29.08 4.28 3.18
N ASP A 55 -29.96 4.36 4.19
CA ASP A 55 -29.83 5.30 5.30
C ASP A 55 -29.10 4.71 6.52
N PHE A 56 -28.55 3.48 6.41
CA PHE A 56 -27.97 2.78 7.57
C PHE A 56 -26.82 3.55 8.21
N LEU A 57 -25.90 4.06 7.39
CA LEU A 57 -24.74 4.82 7.85
C LEU A 57 -25.11 6.25 8.28
N GLU A 58 -26.26 6.77 7.85
CA GLU A 58 -26.79 8.05 8.34
C GLU A 58 -27.34 7.89 9.77
N LYS A 59 -28.03 6.77 10.05
CA LYS A 59 -28.56 6.43 11.38
C LYS A 59 -27.48 5.92 12.33
N ASN A 60 -26.45 5.29 11.78
CA ASN A 60 -25.35 4.66 12.53
C ASN A 60 -24.02 5.14 11.95
N PRO A 61 -23.65 6.42 12.17
CA PRO A 61 -22.41 6.95 11.64
C PRO A 61 -21.22 6.18 12.23
N PRO A 62 -20.21 5.82 11.40
CA PRO A 62 -19.01 5.17 11.91
C PRO A 62 -18.35 6.08 12.95
N MET A 63 -18.05 5.50 14.11
CA MET A 63 -17.30 6.21 15.14
C MET A 63 -15.85 6.35 14.68
N VAL A 64 -15.47 7.56 14.32
CA VAL A 64 -14.09 7.95 14.03
C VAL A 64 -13.67 8.95 15.09
N ALA A 65 -12.45 8.81 15.60
CA ALA A 65 -11.91 9.78 16.55
C ALA A 65 -11.96 11.20 15.95
N VAL A 66 -12.29 12.21 16.74
CA VAL A 66 -12.45 13.60 16.25
C VAL A 66 -11.18 14.09 15.55
N VAL A 67 -10.01 13.67 16.03
CA VAL A 67 -8.69 14.00 15.45
C VAL A 67 -8.53 13.47 14.02
N GLU A 68 -9.16 12.34 13.71
CA GLU A 68 -8.99 11.63 12.43
C GLU A 68 -10.20 11.81 11.51
N LYS A 69 -11.31 12.36 12.01
CA LYS A 69 -12.57 12.48 11.28
C LYS A 69 -12.41 13.24 9.97
N SER A 70 -11.69 14.37 9.97
CA SER A 70 -11.48 15.17 8.76
C SER A 70 -10.53 14.52 7.76
N LEU A 71 -9.55 13.74 8.24
CA LEU A 71 -8.63 13.00 7.37
C LEU A 71 -9.34 11.81 6.69
N ILE A 72 -10.19 11.09 7.44
CA ILE A 72 -10.81 9.84 6.98
C ILE A 72 -12.13 10.08 6.25
N LEU A 73 -12.99 10.98 6.76
CA LEU A 73 -14.34 11.18 6.23
C LEU A 73 -14.44 12.39 5.30
N ASP A 74 -13.62 13.43 5.50
CA ASP A 74 -13.68 14.67 4.69
C ASP A 74 -12.68 14.67 3.52
N MET A 75 -12.06 13.52 3.18
CA MET A 75 -11.36 13.40 1.90
C MET A 75 -12.36 13.65 0.76
N GLY A 76 -12.35 14.89 0.28
CA GLY A 76 -13.27 15.36 -0.74
C GLY A 76 -13.04 14.61 -2.06
N PRO A 77 -14.06 14.57 -2.93
CA PRO A 77 -13.95 13.93 -4.25
C PRO A 77 -12.75 14.45 -5.05
N THR A 78 -12.38 15.72 -4.88
CA THR A 78 -11.21 16.35 -5.51
C THR A 78 -9.88 15.82 -4.99
N ALA A 79 -9.74 15.65 -3.67
CA ALA A 79 -8.54 15.09 -3.05
C ALA A 79 -8.33 13.63 -3.49
N ARG A 80 -9.42 12.84 -3.52
CA ARG A 80 -9.39 11.46 -4.04
C ARG A 80 -9.02 11.39 -5.51
N GLN A 81 -9.56 12.27 -6.36
CA GLN A 81 -9.18 12.30 -7.77
C GLN A 81 -7.69 12.63 -7.97
N GLN A 82 -7.15 13.52 -7.14
CA GLN A 82 -5.74 13.91 -7.22
C GLN A 82 -4.82 12.77 -6.80
N GLU A 83 -5.12 12.06 -5.71
CA GLU A 83 -4.41 10.85 -5.28
C GLU A 83 -4.44 9.76 -6.35
N LEU A 84 -5.62 9.46 -6.90
CA LEU A 84 -5.76 8.49 -8.00
C LEU A 84 -4.91 8.85 -9.23
N THR A 85 -4.83 10.15 -9.54
CA THR A 85 -4.00 10.63 -10.66
C THR A 85 -2.52 10.44 -10.34
N GLN A 86 -2.09 10.72 -9.11
CA GLN A 86 -0.70 10.54 -8.67
C GLN A 86 -0.28 9.06 -8.72
N ASP A 87 -1.12 8.16 -8.22
CA ASP A 87 -0.86 6.72 -8.23
C ASP A 87 -0.76 6.18 -9.66
N LEU A 88 -1.64 6.64 -10.56
CA LEU A 88 -1.59 6.28 -11.98
C LEU A 88 -0.30 6.76 -12.66
N THR A 89 0.21 7.93 -12.28
CA THR A 89 1.47 8.48 -12.82
C THR A 89 2.74 7.89 -12.19
N ALA A 90 2.62 7.24 -11.03
CA ALA A 90 3.72 6.61 -10.32
C ALA A 90 3.95 5.14 -10.75
N MET A 91 3.04 4.57 -11.55
CA MET A 91 3.21 3.30 -12.26
C MET A 91 4.06 3.46 -13.53
#